data_AF-A0A3M9NN47-F1
#
_entry.id   AF-A0A3M9NN47-F1
#
_cell.length_a   1.000
_cell.length_b   1.000
_cell.length_c   1.000
_cell.angle_alpha   90.00
_cell.angle_beta   90.00
_cell.angle_gamma   90.00
#
_symmetry.space_group_name_H-M   'P 1'
#
loop_
_entity.id
_entity.type
_entity.pdbx_description
1 polymer ?
#
loop_
_entity_poly.entity_id
_entity_poly.type
_entity_poly.pdbx_seq_one_letter_code
_entity_poly.pdbx_strand_id
1 'polypeptide(L)' 'MLLLEDDFVKAFGLSEPEIKLELAILLFQKRKVSSRKAAGLAGMPFLKFWQELSNRGIDLITDETYVNKSGELIL' A
#
# COMPACT_ATOMS: atom_id res chain seq x y z
N MET A 1 -2.48 11.33 -3.71
CA MET A 1 -1.13 11.52 -3.14
C MET A 1 -1.27 11.68 -1.64
N LEU A 2 -0.60 10.85 -0.84
CA LEU A 2 -0.57 11.00 0.61
C LEU A 2 0.40 12.15 0.96
N LEU A 3 -0.03 13.06 1.82
CA LEU A 3 0.76 14.18 2.34
C LEU A 3 1.01 13.93 3.83
N LEU A 4 2.24 14.07 4.26
CA LEU A 4 2.65 13.92 5.66
C LEU A 4 3.18 15.26 6.15
N GLU A 5 2.84 15.62 7.39
CA GLU A 5 3.38 16.81 8.03
C GLU A 5 4.85 16.59 8.44
N ASP A 6 5.67 17.63 8.38
CA ASP A 6 7.11 17.53 8.66
C ASP A 6 7.40 16.97 10.06
N ASP A 7 6.62 17.36 11.06
CA ASP A 7 6.81 16.91 12.44
C ASP A 7 6.42 15.44 12.61
N PHE A 8 5.47 14.94 11.81
CA PHE A 8 5.21 13.51 11.71
C PHE A 8 6.42 12.80 11.11
N VAL A 9 6.98 13.28 10.00
CA VAL A 9 8.15 12.65 9.36
C VAL A 9 9.35 12.59 10.31
N LYS A 10 9.66 13.69 11.00
CA LYS A 10 10.76 13.77 11.98
C LYS A 10 10.63 12.76 13.12
N ALA A 11 9.41 12.46 13.56
CA ALA A 11 9.18 11.54 14.67
C ALA A 11 9.54 10.08 14.37
N PHE A 12 9.53 9.67 13.10
CA PHE A 12 9.76 8.27 12.70
C PHE A 12 11.25 7.93 12.49
N GLY A 13 12.13 8.94 12.35
CA GLY A 13 13.53 8.70 11.98
C GLY A 13 13.69 8.08 10.58
N LEU A 14 12.65 8.17 9.75
CA LEU A 14 12.59 7.68 8.37
C LEU A 14 12.36 8.85 7.42
N SER A 15 12.72 8.67 6.16
CA SER A 15 12.34 9.59 5.09
C SER A 15 10.85 9.51 4.79
N GLU A 16 10.27 10.59 4.26
CA GLU A 16 8.86 10.62 3.88
C GLU A 16 8.45 9.47 2.92
N PRO A 17 9.25 9.11 1.89
CA PRO A 17 8.94 7.95 1.04
C PRO A 17 8.93 6.61 1.79
N GLU A 18 9.82 6.41 2.75
CA GLU A 18 9.85 5.20 3.58
C GLU A 18 8.59 5.11 4.44
N ILE A 19 8.18 6.21 5.08
CA ILE A 19 6.95 6.25 5.88
C ILE A 19 5.72 5.96 5.01
N LYS A 20 5.66 6.53 3.80
CA LYS A 20 4.58 6.26 2.84
C LYS A 20 4.53 4.79 2.43
N LEU A 21 5.68 4.16 2.20
CA LEU A 21 5.76 2.73 1.90
C LEU A 21 5.25 1.89 3.06
N GLU A 22 5.71 2.14 4.29
CA GLU A 22 5.27 1.40 5.48
C GLU A 22 3.77 1.56 5.75
N LEU A 23 3.23 2.78 5.61
CA LEU A 23 1.79 3.02 5.75
C LEU A 23 0.98 2.34 4.64
N ALA A 24 1.45 2.38 3.40
CA ALA A 24 0.79 1.71 2.28
C ALA A 24 0.74 0.19 2.48
N ILE A 25 1.85 -0.42 2.91
CA ILE A 25 1.93 -1.85 3.24
C ILE A 25 0.99 -2.19 4.40
N LEU A 26 1.00 -1.39 5.48
CA LEU A 26 0.12 -1.60 6.63
C LEU A 26 -1.36 -1.57 6.25
N LEU A 27 -1.77 -0.60 5.42
CA LEU A 27 -3.16 -0.48 4.93
C LEU A 27 -3.55 -1.63 4.01
N PHE A 28 -2.62 -2.10 3.17
CA PHE A 28 -2.81 -3.26 2.31
C PHE A 28 -2.98 -4.55 3.14
N GLN A 29 -2.08 -4.84 4.07
CA GLN A 29 -2.16 -6.01 4.96
C GLN A 29 -3.43 -6.01 5.81
N LYS A 30 -3.93 -4.83 6.20
CA LYS A 30 -5.23 -4.66 6.91
C LYS A 30 -6.45 -4.67 5.98
N ARG A 31 -6.27 -4.97 4.69
CA ARG A 31 -7.31 -5.02 3.65
C ARG A 31 -8.15 -3.73 3.57
N LYS A 32 -7.51 -2.57 3.78
CA LYS A 32 -8.17 -1.25 3.67
C LYS A 32 -8.07 -0.64 2.29
N VAL A 33 -7.08 -1.07 1.50
CA VAL A 33 -6.82 -0.61 0.14
C VAL A 33 -6.34 -1.79 -0.71
N SER A 34 -6.61 -1.75 -2.02
CA SER A 34 -6.02 -2.72 -2.96
C SER A 34 -4.54 -2.46 -3.18
N SER A 35 -3.83 -3.44 -3.74
CA SER A 35 -2.39 -3.35 -4.02
C SER A 35 -2.05 -2.12 -4.90
N ARG A 36 -2.88 -1.85 -5.91
CA ARG A 36 -2.74 -0.69 -6.81
C ARG A 36 -2.94 0.65 -6.11
N LYS A 37 -3.91 0.73 -5.19
CA LYS A 37 -4.12 1.93 -4.37
C LYS A 37 -2.96 2.12 -3.39
N ALA A 38 -2.46 1.05 -2.78
CA ALA A 38 -1.30 1.08 -1.90
C ALA A 38 -0.04 1.58 -2.63
N ALA A 39 0.24 1.09 -3.85
CA ALA A 39 1.34 1.61 -4.68
C ALA A 39 1.21 3.12 -4.93
N GLY A 40 -0.01 3.60 -5.21
CA GLY A 40 -0.29 5.03 -5.36
C GLY A 40 -0.11 5.85 -4.08
N LEU A 41 -0.39 5.28 -2.90
CA LEU A 41 -0.13 5.91 -1.59
C LEU A 41 1.36 5.96 -1.28
N ALA A 42 2.09 4.90 -1.61
CA ALA A 42 3.53 4.79 -1.50
C ALA A 42 4.28 5.71 -2.49
N GLY A 43 3.57 6.30 -3.46
CA GLY A 43 4.15 7.20 -4.45
C GLY A 43 5.09 6.50 -5.44
N MET A 44 4.89 5.21 -5.70
CA MET A 44 5.77 4.42 -6.57
C MET A 44 5.01 3.63 -7.63
N PRO A 45 5.67 3.23 -8.74
CA PRO A 45 5.06 2.36 -9.74
C PRO A 45 4.57 1.03 -9.14
N PHE A 46 3.45 0.53 -9.65
CA PHE A 46 2.83 -0.71 -9.16
C PHE A 46 3.79 -1.89 -9.11
N LEU A 47 4.59 -2.10 -10.16
CA LEU A 47 5.53 -3.23 -10.22
C LEU A 47 6.62 -3.15 -9.13
N LYS A 48 7.09 -1.93 -8.79
CA LYS A 48 8.04 -1.74 -7.69
C LYS A 48 7.41 -2.06 -6.34
N PHE A 49 6.17 -1.61 -6.12
CA PHE A 49 5.45 -1.92 -4.90
C PHE A 49 5.21 -3.43 -4.75
N TRP A 50 4.86 -4.11 -5.85
CA TRP A 50 4.69 -5.56 -5.86
C TRP A 50 5.99 -6.31 -5.54
N GLN A 51 7.13 -5.80 -6.03
CA GLN A 51 8.46 -6.32 -5.68
C GLN A 51 8.78 -6.11 -4.19
N GLU A 52 8.46 -4.96 -3.60
CA GLU A 52 8.62 -4.70 -2.17
C GLU A 52 7.83 -5.69 -1.30
N LEU A 53 6.58 -5.97 -1.67
CA LEU A 53 5.76 -6.97 -0.98
C LEU A 53 6.40 -8.37 -1.07
N SER A 54 6.84 -8.78 -2.26
CA SER A 54 7.48 -10.08 -2.49
C SER A 54 8.78 -10.23 -1.69
N ASN A 55 9.64 -9.20 -1.70
CA ASN A 55 10.90 -9.18 -0.94
C ASN A 55 10.67 -9.33 0.57
N ARG A 56 9.52 -8.89 1.07
CA ARG A 56 9.12 -8.96 2.48
C ARG A 56 8.31 -10.21 2.82
N GLY A 57 8.11 -11.13 1.86
CA GLY A 57 7.32 -12.34 2.05
C GLY A 57 5.84 -12.06 2.32
N ILE A 58 5.32 -10.91 1.87
CA ILE A 58 3.92 -10.54 2.06
C ILE A 58 3.10 -11.17 0.93
N ASP A 59 2.09 -11.95 1.31
CA ASP A 59 1.27 -12.69 0.36
C ASP A 59 0.53 -11.76 -0.62
N LEU A 60 0.80 -11.99 -1.91
CA LEU A 60 0.31 -11.20 -3.04
C LEU A 60 -1.09 -11.65 -3.48
N ILE A 61 -1.57 -12.79 -2.95
CA ILE A 61 -2.93 -13.32 -3.17
C ILE A 61 -4.00 -12.44 -2.49
N THR A 62 -3.58 -11.41 -1.75
CA THR A 62 -4.46 -10.49 -1.00
C THR A 62 -5.05 -9.33 -1.82
N ASP A 63 -4.88 -9.29 -3.15
CA ASP A 63 -5.85 -8.55 -3.98
C ASP A 63 -7.16 -9.33 -3.94
N GLU A 64 -7.98 -9.04 -2.92
CA GLU A 64 -9.39 -9.39 -2.94
C GLU A 64 -9.92 -8.97 -4.31
N THR A 65 -10.29 -9.96 -5.12
CA THR A 65 -11.33 -9.87 -6.13
C THR A 65 -12.28 -8.74 -5.76
N TYR A 66 -12.30 -7.68 -6.56
CA TYR A 66 -13.16 -6.54 -6.31
C TYR A 66 -14.59 -7.05 -6.32
N VAL A 67 -15.18 -7.20 -5.14
CA VAL A 67 -16.59 -7.47 -5.04
C VAL A 67 -17.29 -6.15 -5.39
N ASN A 68 -18.05 -6.13 -6.48
CA ASN A 68 -18.86 -4.97 -6.81
C ASN A 68 -19.89 -4.70 -5.69
N LYS A 69 -20.62 -3.57 -5.74
CA LYS A 69 -21.62 -3.23 -4.72
C LYS A 69 -22.74 -4.29 -4.55
N SER A 70 -22.82 -5.26 -5.46
CA SER A 70 -23.75 -6.40 -5.46
C SER A 70 -23.14 -7.73 -5.01
N GLY A 71 -21.87 -7.78 -4.63
CA GLY A 71 -21.26 -9.00 -4.11
C GLY A 71 -20.73 -9.98 -5.17
N GLU A 72 -20.52 -9.52 -6.42
CA GLU A 72 -19.93 -10.33 -7.49
C GLU A 72 -18.45 -10.01 -7.73
N LEU A 73 -17.67 -11.05 -8.06
CA LEU A 73 -16.25 -10.96 -8.37
C LEU A 73 -16.05 -10.22 -9.71
N ILE A 74 -15.30 -9.13 -9.71
CA ILE A 74 -14.79 -8.52 -10.93
C ILE A 74 -13.42 -9.13 -11.23
N LEU A 75 -13.34 -9.92 -12.30
CA LEU A 75 -12.10 -10.39 -12.93
C LEU A 75 -11.48 -9.28 -13.81
#